data_AF-A0A090QW55-F1
#
_entry.id   AF-A0A090QW55-F1
#
_cell.length_a   1.000
_cell.length_b   1.000
_cell.length_c   1.000
_cell.angle_alpha   90.00
_cell.angle_beta   90.00
_cell.angle_gamma   90.00
#
_symmetry.space_group_name_H-M   'P 1'
#
loop_
_entity.id
_entity.type
_entity.pdbx_description
1 polymer ?
#
loop_
_entity_poly.entity_id
_entity_poly.type
_entity_poly.pdbx_seq_one_letter_code
_entity_poly.pdbx_strand_id
1 'polypeptide(L)' 'MIGIPWNEATIAGAFLGQKIAMNEFVAFANMGGVEMSARSTAIMTIALCGFANIGSVAWCVAP' A
#
# COMPACT_ATOMS: atom_id res chain seq x y z
N MET A 1 -4.37 12.97 5.74
CA MET A 1 -2.97 13.06 6.24
C MET A 1 -1.92 13.02 5.14
N ILE A 2 -1.95 12.07 4.19
CA ILE A 2 -0.94 11.95 3.11
C ILE A 2 -1.32 12.62 1.77
N GLY A 3 -2.38 13.43 1.74
CA GLY A 3 -2.80 14.18 0.54
C GLY A 3 -3.81 13.48 -0.38
N ILE A 4 -4.34 12.31 0.03
CA ILE A 4 -5.43 11.61 -0.66
C ILE A 4 -6.78 12.25 -0.28
N PRO A 5 -7.68 12.50 -1.25
CA PRO A 5 -9.00 13.07 -0.96
C PRO A 5 -9.88 12.08 -0.17
N TRP A 6 -10.80 12.59 0.64
CA TRP A 6 -11.53 11.78 1.64
C TRP A 6 -12.38 10.66 1.01
N ASN A 7 -12.91 10.86 -0.19
CA ASN A 7 -13.67 9.85 -0.93
C ASN A 7 -12.81 8.65 -1.37
N GLU A 8 -11.50 8.83 -1.51
CA GLU A 8 -10.55 7.77 -1.89
C GLU A 8 -9.78 7.22 -0.68
N ALA A 9 -9.89 7.86 0.50
CA ALA A 9 -9.11 7.54 1.69
C ALA A 9 -9.39 6.12 2.21
N THR A 10 -10.63 5.64 2.13
CA THR A 10 -10.99 4.28 2.57
C THR A 10 -10.34 3.21 1.70
N ILE A 11 -10.39 3.38 0.37
CA ILE A 11 -9.75 2.47 -0.59
C ILE A 11 -8.24 2.51 -0.44
N ALA A 12 -7.65 3.71 -0.35
CA ALA A 12 -6.23 3.88 -0.11
C ALA A 12 -5.77 3.21 1.19
N GLY A 13 -6.54 3.36 2.27
CA GLY A 13 -6.29 2.73 3.56
C GLY A 13 -6.35 1.21 3.50
N ALA A 14 -7.25 0.64 2.69
CA ALA A 14 -7.35 -0.80 2.49
C ALA A 14 -6.06 -1.36 1.85
N PHE A 15 -5.53 -0.71 0.80
CA PHE A 15 -4.26 -1.13 0.18
C PHE A 15 -3.07 -0.98 1.13
N LEU A 16 -3.03 0.09 1.92
CA LEU A 16 -1.98 0.26 2.94
C LEU A 16 -2.05 -0.84 4.00
N GLY A 17 -3.25 -1.20 4.43
CA GLY A 17 -3.49 -2.31 5.36
C GLY A 17 -3.06 -3.65 4.78
N GLN A 18 -3.36 -3.91 3.49
CA GLN A 18 -2.90 -5.12 2.79
C GLN A 18 -1.38 -5.19 2.72
N LYS A 19 -0.69 -4.09 2.46
CA LYS A 19 0.78 -4.04 2.50
C LYS A 19 1.31 -4.45 3.87
N ILE A 20 0.77 -3.88 4.95
CA ILE A 20 1.26 -4.12 6.31
C ILE A 20 1.00 -5.55 6.75
N ALA A 21 -0.22 -6.05 6.52
CA ALA A 21 -0.66 -7.37 6.97
C ALA A 21 -0.12 -8.52 6.11
N MET A 22 0.07 -8.29 4.81
CA MET A 22 0.63 -9.25 3.87
C MET A 22 1.95 -8.72 3.32
N ASN A 23 1.92 -8.10 2.14
CA ASN A 23 3.09 -7.52 1.47
C ASN A 23 2.65 -6.51 0.40
N GLU A 24 3.62 -5.75 -0.09
CA GLU A 24 3.45 -4.76 -1.15
C GLU A 24 3.03 -5.36 -2.50
N PHE A 25 3.45 -6.58 -2.85
CA PHE A 25 3.04 -7.20 -4.13
C PHE A 25 1.54 -7.45 -4.21
N VAL A 26 0.92 -7.94 -3.14
CA VAL A 26 -0.53 -8.14 -3.07
C VAL A 26 -1.26 -6.80 -3.11
N ALA A 27 -0.75 -5.79 -2.41
CA ALA A 27 -1.32 -4.45 -2.43
C ALA A 27 -1.26 -3.82 -3.85
N PHE A 28 -0.14 -3.95 -4.56
CA PHE A 28 0.01 -3.47 -5.93
C PHE A 28 -0.90 -4.20 -6.93
N ALA A 29 -1.04 -5.52 -6.79
CA ALA A 29 -1.93 -6.31 -7.65
C ALA A 29 -3.39 -5.85 -7.52
N ASN A 30 -3.85 -5.59 -6.29
CA ASN A 30 -5.21 -5.12 -6.05
C ASN A 30 -5.42 -3.66 -6.46
N MET A 31 -4.40 -2.80 -6.27
CA MET A 31 -4.45 -1.41 -6.71
C MET A 31 -4.57 -1.30 -8.23
N GLY A 32 -3.94 -2.20 -9.00
CA GLY A 32 -4.04 -2.22 -10.46
C GLY A 32 -5.44 -2.50 -11.01
N GLY A 33 -6.36 -3.03 -10.18
CA GLY A 33 -7.75 -3.30 -10.56
C GLY A 33 -8.75 -2.20 -10.18
N VAL A 34 -8.29 -1.09 -9.59
CA VAL A 34 -9.16 -0.01 -9.11
C VAL A 34 -8.71 1.33 -9.69
N GLU A 35 -9.64 2.06 -10.30
CA GLU A 35 -9.36 3.42 -10.74
C GLU A 35 -9.36 4.39 -9.56
N MET A 36 -8.24 5.09 -9.38
CA MET A 36 -8.10 6.21 -8.46
C MET A 36 -7.67 7.45 -9.25
N SER A 37 -7.89 8.64 -8.69
CA SER A 37 -7.34 9.86 -9.29
C SER A 37 -5.83 9.74 -9.52
N ALA A 38 -5.31 10.28 -10.62
CA ALA A 38 -3.89 10.20 -10.97
C ALA A 38 -2.96 10.67 -9.82
N ARG A 39 -3.40 11.67 -9.06
CA ARG A 39 -2.69 12.15 -7.86
C ARG A 39 -2.64 11.09 -6.76
N SER A 40 -3.76 10.44 -6.45
CA SER A 40 -3.80 9.39 -5.43
C SER A 40 -3.04 8.15 -5.86
N THR A 41 -3.10 7.76 -7.13
CA THR A 41 -2.30 6.66 -7.67
C THR A 41 -0.80 6.94 -7.50
N ALA A 42 -0.35 8.16 -7.78
CA ALA A 42 1.05 8.55 -7.56
C ALA A 42 1.44 8.49 -6.07
N ILE A 43 0.60 9.03 -5.18
CA ILE A 43 0.85 8.98 -3.73
C ILE A 43 0.89 7.54 -3.24
N MET A 44 -0.06 6.70 -3.65
CA MET A 44 -0.14 5.30 -3.25
C MET A 44 1.01 4.47 -3.81
N THR A 45 1.48 4.78 -5.02
CA THR A 45 2.66 4.10 -5.58
C THR A 45 3.88 4.32 -4.69
N ILE A 46 4.12 5.56 -4.23
CA ILE A 46 5.21 5.86 -3.30
C ILE A 46 4.96 5.23 -1.93
N ALA A 47 3.73 5.28 -1.42
CA ALA A 47 3.39 4.73 -0.11
C ALA A 47 3.50 3.18 -0.06
N LEU A 48 3.18 2.52 -1.16
CA LEU A 48 3.27 1.07 -1.29
C LEU A 48 4.70 0.61 -1.61
N CYS A 49 5.48 1.40 -2.35
CA CYS A 49 6.87 1.07 -2.68
C CYS A 49 7.74 0.96 -1.41
N GLY A 50 8.05 -0.26 -1.01
CA GLY A 50 8.92 -0.57 0.11
C GLY A 50 8.46 -1.81 0.87
N PHE A 51 9.41 -2.67 1.24
CA PHE A 51 9.18 -3.96 1.88
C PHE A 51 8.78 -3.87 3.36
N ALA A 52 8.29 -2.72 3.83
CA ALA A 52 7.89 -2.56 5.22
C ALA A 52 6.56 -3.30 5.49
N ASN A 53 6.66 -4.57 5.89
CA ASN A 53 5.55 -5.44 6.24
C ASN A 53 5.95 -6.36 7.41
N ILE A 54 4.99 -7.04 8.05
CA ILE A 54 5.31 -7.90 9.22
C ILE A 54 6.26 -9.05 8.81
N GLY A 55 6.13 -9.57 7.59
CA GLY A 55 7.01 -10.60 7.05
C GLY A 55 8.47 -10.14 6.89
N SER A 56 8.71 -8.88 6.55
CA SER A 56 10.07 -8.35 6.40
C SER A 56 10.82 -8.29 7.72
N VAL A 57 10.12 -8.09 8.84
CA VAL A 57 10.73 -8.17 10.18
C VAL A 57 11.24 -9.60 10.44
N ALA A 58 10.45 -10.61 10.09
CA ALA A 58 10.88 -12.01 10.22
C ALA A 58 12.11 -12.32 9.36
N TRP A 59 12.17 -11.78 8.13
CA TRP A 59 13.34 -11.91 7.26
C TRP A 59 14.61 -11.26 7.85
N CYS A 60 14.49 -10.07 8.44
CA CYS A 60 15.63 -9.37 9.03
C CYS A 60 16.23 -10.07 10.26
N VAL A 61 15.45 -10.92 10.93
CA VAL A 61 15.84 -11.62 12.16
C VAL A 61 16.14 -13.10 11.89
N ALA A 62 15.90 -13.58 10.66
CA ALA A 62 16.24 -14.94 10.25
C ALA A 62 17.77 -15.12 10.23
N PRO A 63 18.30 -16.24 10.77
CA PRO A 63 19.73 -16.52 10.87
C PRO A 63 20.40 -16.77 9.52
#